data_AF-A0A7K9GSU1-F1
#
_entry.id   AF-A0A7K9GSU1-F1
#
_cell.length_a   1.000
_cell.length_b   1.000
_cell.length_c   1.000
_cell.angle_alpha   90.00
_cell.angle_beta   90.00
_cell.angle_gamma   90.00
#
_symmetry.space_group_name_H-M   'P 1'
#
loop_
_entity.id
_entity.type
_entity.pdbx_description
1 polymer ?
#
loop_
_entity_poly.entity_id
_entity_poly.type
_entity_poly.pdbx_seq_one_letter_code
_entity_poly.pdbx_strand_id
1 'polypeptide(L)'
;LQITDSAGHILYAKEDASKGKFAFTTEDYDMFEACFESKLPVGTGRMPDQLVTLDMKHGVEAKNYEEIAKVEKLKPLEVELRRLEDLSESIVNDFAYMKKREEEMRDTNESTNTRVLYFSIFSMCCLIGLATWQVFYLRRFFKAKKLIE
;
A
#
# COMPACT_ATOMS: atom_id res chain seq x y z
N LEU A 1 21.66 15.08 9.17
CA LEU A 1 20.85 14.19 8.28
C LEU A 1 21.04 12.76 8.76
N GLN A 2 19.95 12.09 9.07
CA GLN A 2 19.97 10.70 9.51
C GLN A 2 18.83 9.92 8.85
N ILE A 3 19.10 8.70 8.41
CA ILE A 3 18.12 7.78 7.84
C ILE A 3 18.08 6.54 8.70
N THR A 4 16.89 6.21 9.18
CA THR A 4 16.66 5.06 10.06
C THR A 4 15.58 4.16 9.51
N ASP A 5 15.75 2.86 9.69
CA ASP A 5 14.71 1.86 9.43
C ASP A 5 13.70 1.80 10.59
N SER A 6 12.57 1.16 10.35
CA SER A 6 11.51 0.76 11.29
C SER A 6 12.03 0.12 12.58
N ALA A 7 13.11 -0.68 12.49
CA ALA A 7 13.78 -1.32 13.62
C ALA A 7 14.74 -0.39 14.39
N GLY A 8 14.92 0.86 13.94
CA GLY A 8 15.85 1.84 14.50
C GLY A 8 17.30 1.69 14.01
N HIS A 9 17.56 0.85 13.01
CA HIS A 9 18.88 0.73 12.40
C HIS A 9 19.21 1.97 11.58
N ILE A 10 20.42 2.53 11.76
CA ILE A 10 20.89 3.69 11.02
C ILE A 10 21.42 3.24 9.65
N LEU A 11 20.67 3.54 8.59
CA LEU A 11 21.06 3.23 7.21
C LEU A 11 22.06 4.26 6.65
N TYR A 12 21.93 5.51 7.08
CA TYR A 12 22.82 6.59 6.67
C TYR A 12 22.84 7.72 7.70
N ALA A 13 24.03 8.26 8.00
CA ALA A 13 24.17 9.41 8.89
C ALA A 13 25.22 10.39 8.39
N LYS A 14 24.90 11.68 8.45
CA LYS A 14 25.80 12.78 8.10
C LYS A 14 25.55 13.98 9.01
N GLU A 15 26.58 14.38 9.75
CA GLU A 15 26.53 15.51 10.69
C GLU A 15 26.47 16.86 9.96
N ASP A 16 27.45 17.17 9.11
CA ASP A 16 27.48 18.41 8.31
C ASP A 16 26.89 18.21 6.91
N ALA A 17 25.57 18.06 6.85
CA ALA A 17 24.85 17.88 5.59
C ALA A 17 24.52 19.22 4.92
N SER A 18 25.38 19.69 4.00
CA SER A 18 25.14 20.90 3.18
C SER A 18 24.48 20.58 1.84
N LYS A 19 25.18 19.81 0.99
CA LYS A 19 24.68 19.31 -0.30
C LYS A 19 25.28 17.95 -0.57
N GLY A 20 24.51 17.05 -1.17
CA GLY A 20 25.00 15.73 -1.56
C GLY A 20 23.92 14.85 -2.18
N LYS A 21 24.36 13.73 -2.72
CA LYS A 21 23.53 12.59 -3.07
C LYS A 21 24.01 11.40 -2.25
N PHE A 22 23.08 10.54 -1.86
CA PHE A 22 23.37 9.31 -1.15
C PHE A 22 22.38 8.26 -1.67
N ALA A 23 22.77 7.00 -1.55
CA ALA A 23 21.92 5.86 -1.86
C ALA A 23 22.02 4.89 -0.69
N PHE A 24 20.91 4.23 -0.41
CA PHE A 24 20.80 3.17 0.59
C PHE A 24 19.83 2.12 0.06
N THR A 25 19.95 0.91 0.59
CA THR A 25 19.05 -0.21 0.28
C THR A 25 18.38 -0.64 1.56
N THR A 26 17.06 -0.77 1.54
CA THR A 26 16.26 -1.35 2.62
C THR A 26 16.30 -2.87 2.50
N GLU A 27 16.56 -3.58 3.59
CA GLU A 27 16.55 -5.05 3.61
C GLU A 27 15.12 -5.59 3.63
N ASP A 28 14.27 -4.97 4.46
CA ASP A 28 12.86 -5.33 4.60
C ASP A 28 11.96 -4.33 3.86
N TYR A 29 10.79 -4.81 3.42
CA TYR A 29 9.71 -3.98 2.88
C TYR A 29 8.98 -3.27 4.03
N ASP A 30 9.69 -2.35 4.69
CA ASP A 30 9.17 -1.58 5.83
C ASP A 30 9.48 -0.07 5.68
N MET A 31 8.97 0.70 6.62
CA MET A 31 9.11 2.15 6.64
C MET A 31 10.52 2.56 7.05
N PHE A 32 11.09 3.52 6.31
CA PHE A 32 12.27 4.25 6.74
C PHE A 32 11.92 5.72 6.99
N GLU A 33 12.68 6.36 7.87
CA GLU A 33 12.54 7.77 8.20
C GLU A 33 13.80 8.54 7.75
N ALA A 34 13.62 9.69 7.13
CA ALA A 34 14.71 10.61 6.77
C ALA A 34 14.61 11.91 7.59
N CYS A 35 15.46 12.05 8.60
CA CYS A 35 15.47 13.16 9.54
C CYS A 35 16.53 14.22 9.17
N PHE A 36 16.10 15.48 9.10
CA PHE A 36 16.98 16.65 8.97
C PHE A 36 16.98 17.44 10.27
N GLU A 37 18.04 17.31 11.05
CA GLU A 37 18.21 18.01 12.33
C GLU A 37 19.20 19.16 12.17
N SER A 38 18.79 20.37 12.55
CA SER A 38 19.64 21.56 12.60
C SER A 38 20.02 21.83 14.06
N LYS A 39 21.31 21.79 14.38
CA LYS A 39 21.83 22.08 15.73
C LYS A 39 22.48 23.46 15.75
N LEU A 40 22.19 24.27 16.77
CA LEU A 40 22.81 25.58 16.99
C LEU A 40 23.40 25.63 18.40
N PRO A 41 24.57 26.26 18.59
CA PRO A 41 25.14 26.43 19.92
C PRO A 41 24.18 27.18 20.86
N VAL A 42 24.08 26.66 22.08
CA VAL A 42 23.23 27.19 23.15
C VAL A 42 23.62 28.65 23.43
N GLY A 43 22.66 29.57 23.31
CA GLY A 43 22.85 31.02 23.53
C GLY A 43 22.61 31.90 22.30
N THR A 44 22.38 31.30 21.13
CA THR A 44 22.26 32.03 19.85
C THR A 44 20.80 32.17 19.41
N GLY A 45 20.03 33.06 20.04
CA GLY A 45 18.73 33.55 19.53
C GLY A 45 17.71 32.50 19.01
N ARG A 46 16.81 32.93 18.12
CA ARG A 46 15.85 32.07 17.41
C ARG A 46 16.52 31.52 16.15
N MET A 47 16.45 30.21 15.93
CA MET A 47 16.93 29.55 14.71
C MET A 47 16.33 30.22 13.45
N PRO A 48 17.15 30.64 12.48
CA PRO A 48 16.62 31.03 11.16
C PRO A 48 16.07 29.79 10.45
N ASP A 49 14.95 29.95 9.75
CA ASP A 49 14.36 28.87 8.97
C ASP A 49 15.36 28.40 7.90
N GLN A 50 15.63 27.10 7.85
CA GLN A 50 16.45 26.49 6.81
C GLN A 50 15.57 25.87 5.73
N LEU A 51 15.88 26.19 4.47
CA LEU A 51 15.23 25.56 3.31
C LEU A 51 15.98 24.28 2.94
N VAL A 52 15.31 23.14 3.03
CA VAL A 52 15.83 21.84 2.60
C VAL A 52 15.06 21.37 1.37
N THR A 53 15.77 21.15 0.27
CA THR A 53 15.22 20.53 -0.94
C THR A 53 15.64 19.06 -1.00
N LEU A 54 14.67 18.16 -0.90
CA LEU A 54 14.88 16.72 -1.02
C LEU A 54 14.26 16.20 -2.31
N ASP A 55 15.07 15.55 -3.14
CA ASP A 55 14.64 14.76 -4.29
C ASP A 55 14.93 13.30 -3.98
N MET A 56 13.89 12.46 -3.95
CA MET A 56 13.96 11.07 -3.54
C MET A 56 13.51 10.16 -4.68
N LYS A 57 14.37 9.23 -5.06
CA LYS A 57 14.13 8.25 -6.12
C LYS A 57 14.12 6.85 -5.53
N HIS A 58 13.35 5.94 -6.12
CA HIS A 58 13.25 4.55 -5.66
C HIS A 58 13.46 3.56 -6.81
N GLY A 59 13.81 2.32 -6.45
CA GLY A 59 13.99 1.23 -7.41
C GLY A 59 15.15 1.46 -8.38
N VAL A 60 14.92 1.11 -9.65
CA VAL A 60 15.94 1.12 -10.72
C VAL A 60 16.50 2.53 -10.97
N GLU A 61 15.72 3.58 -10.74
CA GLU A 61 16.13 4.97 -10.95
C GLU A 61 17.07 5.50 -9.85
N ALA A 62 17.08 4.85 -8.68
CA ALA A 62 17.98 5.21 -7.58
C ALA A 62 19.40 4.65 -7.76
N LYS A 63 19.59 3.64 -8.63
CA LYS A 63 20.89 2.98 -8.86
C LYS A 63 21.84 3.89 -9.66
N ASN A 64 23.07 4.03 -9.18
CA ASN A 64 24.12 4.77 -9.89
C ASN A 64 24.90 3.85 -10.86
N TYR A 65 24.38 3.70 -12.08
CA TYR A 65 25.00 2.87 -13.11
C TYR A 65 26.41 3.33 -13.51
N GLU A 66 26.75 4.61 -13.34
CA GLU A 66 28.10 5.10 -13.65
C GLU A 66 29.14 4.59 -12.64
N GLU A 67 28.76 4.44 -11.37
CA GLU A 67 29.64 3.84 -10.35
C GLU A 67 29.76 2.33 -10.55
N ILE A 68 28.65 1.65 -10.82
CA ILE A 68 28.65 0.21 -11.12
C ILE A 68 29.54 -0.08 -12.35
N ALA A 69 29.40 0.71 -13.41
CA ALA A 69 30.22 0.59 -14.61
C ALA A 69 31.72 0.72 -14.33
N LYS A 70 32.11 1.62 -13.43
CA LYS A 70 33.53 1.81 -13.04
C LYS A 70 34.07 0.65 -12.22
N VAL A 71 33.27 0.12 -11.29
CA VAL A 71 33.66 -0.99 -10.41
C VAL A 71 33.77 -2.29 -11.21
N GLU A 72 32.76 -2.59 -12.04
CA GLU A 72 32.70 -3.83 -12.83
C GLU A 72 33.44 -3.72 -14.18
N LYS A 73 33.97 -2.54 -14.51
CA LYS A 73 34.67 -2.24 -15.77
C LYS A 73 33.84 -2.59 -17.01
N LEU A 74 32.55 -2.29 -16.96
CA LEU A 74 31.61 -2.56 -18.04
C LEU A 74 31.85 -1.62 -19.23
N LYS A 75 31.65 -2.14 -20.44
CA LYS A 75 31.60 -1.29 -21.63
C LYS A 75 30.33 -0.42 -21.62
N PRO A 76 30.33 0.74 -22.29
CA PRO A 76 29.14 1.61 -22.35
C PRO A 76 27.86 0.88 -22.78
N LEU A 77 27.97 -0.06 -23.74
CA LEU A 77 26.86 -0.88 -24.21
C LEU A 77 26.36 -1.88 -23.16
N GLU A 78 27.26 -2.47 -22.37
CA GLU A 78 26.91 -3.43 -21.32
C GLU A 78 26.17 -2.74 -20.16
N VAL A 79 26.50 -1.49 -19.87
CA VAL A 79 25.79 -0.66 -18.87
C VAL A 79 24.34 -0.41 -19.28
N GLU A 80 24.10 -0.08 -20.55
CA GLU A 80 22.74 0.13 -21.07
C GLU A 80 21.93 -1.17 -21.03
N LEU A 81 22.52 -2.30 -21.43
CA LEU A 81 21.88 -3.61 -21.34
C LEU A 81 21.53 -3.96 -19.89
N ARG A 82 22.46 -3.74 -18.95
CA ARG A 82 22.20 -4.00 -17.52
C ARG A 82 21.07 -3.14 -16.97
N ARG A 83 21.00 -1.87 -17.37
CA ARG A 83 19.90 -0.98 -16.99
C ARG A 83 18.54 -1.45 -17.53
N LEU A 84 18.50 -1.94 -18.77
CA LEU A 84 17.27 -2.48 -19.37
C LEU A 84 16.85 -3.80 -18.71
N GLU A 85 17.80 -4.65 -18.36
CA GLU A 85 17.56 -5.90 -17.61
C GLU A 85 16.94 -5.59 -16.25
N ASP A 86 17.57 -4.73 -15.46
CA ASP A 86 17.06 -4.30 -14.14
C ASP A 86 15.65 -3.67 -14.24
N LEU A 87 15.40 -2.88 -15.29
CA LEU A 87 14.08 -2.30 -15.55
C LEU A 87 13.03 -3.37 -15.86
N SER A 88 13.38 -4.33 -16.72
CA SER A 88 12.49 -5.44 -17.08
C SER A 88 12.17 -6.31 -15.88
N GLU A 89 13.16 -6.63 -15.05
CA GLU A 89 12.96 -7.41 -13.83
C GLU A 89 12.04 -6.70 -12.83
N SER A 90 12.25 -5.39 -12.63
CA SER A 90 11.36 -4.57 -11.80
C SER A 90 9.91 -4.63 -12.29
N ILE A 91 9.69 -4.50 -13.60
CA ILE A 91 8.34 -4.54 -14.20
C ILE A 91 7.69 -5.91 -13.97
N VAL A 92 8.42 -7.01 -14.16
CA VAL A 92 7.90 -8.37 -13.95
C VAL A 92 7.50 -8.58 -12.49
N ASN A 93 8.32 -8.11 -11.55
CA ASN A 93 8.02 -8.19 -10.13
C ASN A 93 6.78 -7.36 -9.76
N ASP A 94 6.63 -6.16 -10.33
CA ASP A 94 5.45 -5.32 -10.14
C ASP A 94 4.19 -6.00 -10.69
N PHE A 95 4.25 -6.61 -11.88
CA PHE A 95 3.14 -7.39 -12.43
C PHE A 95 2.76 -8.58 -11.54
N ALA A 96 3.74 -9.31 -11.02
CA ALA A 96 3.50 -10.43 -10.11
C ALA A 96 2.80 -9.97 -8.82
N TYR A 97 3.25 -8.85 -8.25
CA TYR A 97 2.61 -8.23 -7.09
C TYR A 97 1.16 -7.78 -7.39
N MET A 98 0.95 -7.09 -8.52
CA MET A 98 -0.39 -6.64 -8.93
C MET A 98 -1.35 -7.81 -9.13
N LYS A 99 -0.89 -8.89 -9.76
CA LYS A 99 -1.68 -10.10 -9.97
C LYS A 99 -2.06 -10.76 -8.65
N LYS A 100 -1.13 -10.90 -7.71
CA LYS A 100 -1.41 -11.47 -6.39
C LYS A 100 -2.50 -10.65 -5.66
N ARG A 101 -2.38 -9.32 -5.70
CA ARG A 101 -3.36 -8.42 -5.10
C ARG A 101 -4.74 -8.52 -5.77
N GLU A 102 -4.78 -8.67 -7.09
CA GLU A 102 -6.02 -8.91 -7.84
C GLU A 102 -6.70 -10.20 -7.40
N GLU A 103 -5.93 -11.30 -7.28
CA GLU A 103 -6.42 -12.60 -6.81
C GLU A 103 -7.04 -12.48 -5.41
N GLU A 104 -6.35 -11.83 -4.47
CA GLU A 104 -6.87 -11.59 -3.10
C GLU A 104 -8.14 -10.72 -3.10
N MET A 105 -8.19 -9.67 -3.92
CA MET A 105 -9.38 -8.84 -4.08
C MET A 105 -10.56 -9.62 -4.67
N ARG A 106 -10.29 -10.47 -5.65
CA ARG A 106 -11.31 -11.31 -6.30
C ARG A 106 -11.91 -12.31 -5.32
N ASP A 107 -11.09 -12.98 -4.52
CA ASP A 107 -11.54 -13.94 -3.51
C ASP A 107 -12.37 -13.24 -2.41
N THR A 108 -11.96 -12.03 -2.00
CA THR A 108 -12.72 -11.21 -1.05
C THR A 108 -14.08 -10.80 -1.62
N ASN A 109 -14.12 -10.43 -2.91
CA ASN A 109 -15.36 -10.06 -3.58
C ASN A 109 -16.31 -11.26 -3.73
N GLU A 110 -15.78 -12.43 -4.12
CA GLU A 110 -16.56 -13.66 -4.28
C GLU A 110 -17.17 -14.13 -2.95
N SER A 111 -16.37 -14.13 -1.88
CA SER A 111 -16.84 -14.52 -0.55
C SER A 111 -17.89 -13.55 0.01
N THR A 112 -17.72 -12.25 -0.24
CA THR A 112 -18.70 -11.22 0.15
C THR A 112 -20.01 -11.37 -0.62
N ASN A 113 -19.92 -11.52 -1.95
CA ASN A 113 -21.09 -11.70 -2.81
C ASN A 113 -21.91 -12.94 -2.38
N THR A 114 -21.22 -14.05 -2.13
CA THR A 114 -21.86 -15.29 -1.68
C THR A 114 -22.62 -15.11 -0.36
N ARG A 115 -22.00 -14.45 0.63
CA ARG A 115 -22.66 -14.15 1.93
C ARG A 115 -23.89 -13.27 1.77
N VAL A 116 -23.79 -12.23 0.93
CA VAL A 116 -24.91 -11.31 0.64
C VAL A 116 -26.06 -12.05 -0.06
N LEU A 117 -25.73 -12.93 -1.02
CA LEU A 117 -26.72 -13.75 -1.72
C LEU A 117 -27.51 -14.63 -0.75
N TYR A 118 -26.84 -15.33 0.16
CA TYR A 118 -27.52 -16.15 1.18
C TYR A 118 -28.42 -15.31 2.11
N PHE A 119 -27.94 -14.14 2.56
CA PHE A 119 -28.76 -13.22 3.35
C PHE A 119 -29.99 -12.73 2.59
N SER A 120 -29.84 -12.44 1.29
CA SER A 120 -30.94 -12.00 0.42
C SER A 120 -31.99 -13.09 0.25
N ILE A 121 -31.57 -14.34 -0.01
CA ILE A 121 -32.49 -15.49 -0.12
C ILE A 121 -33.24 -15.70 1.20
N PHE A 122 -32.53 -15.69 2.33
CA PHE A 122 -33.14 -15.83 3.65
C PHE A 122 -34.19 -14.73 3.91
N SER A 123 -33.84 -13.47 3.63
CA SER A 123 -34.75 -12.34 3.77
C SER A 123 -36.01 -12.50 2.91
N MET A 124 -35.85 -12.92 1.65
CA MET A 124 -36.98 -13.16 0.75
C MET A 124 -37.89 -14.28 1.27
N CYS A 125 -37.33 -15.38 1.76
CA CYS A 125 -38.09 -16.46 2.39
C CYS A 125 -38.88 -15.96 3.62
N CYS A 126 -38.26 -15.15 4.48
CA CYS A 126 -38.93 -14.56 5.64
C CYS A 126 -40.11 -13.67 5.22
N LEU A 127 -39.95 -12.83 4.19
CA LEU A 127 -41.02 -11.96 3.70
C LEU A 127 -42.21 -12.76 3.16
N ILE A 128 -41.96 -13.83 2.39
CA ILE A 128 -43.02 -14.72 1.90
C ILE A 128 -43.71 -15.44 3.07
N GLY A 129 -42.96 -15.91 4.05
CA GLY A 129 -43.50 -16.54 5.26
C GLY A 129 -44.39 -15.59 6.06
N LEU A 130 -43.96 -14.34 6.25
CA LEU A 130 -44.76 -13.32 6.93
C LEU A 130 -46.01 -12.94 6.14
N ALA A 131 -45.91 -12.79 4.81
CA ALA A 131 -47.07 -12.47 3.97
C ALA A 131 -48.14 -13.57 4.01
N THR A 132 -47.73 -14.84 3.91
CA THR A 132 -48.67 -15.98 4.01
C THR A 132 -49.30 -16.08 5.41
N TRP A 133 -48.51 -15.86 6.46
CA TRP A 133 -49.01 -15.80 7.83
C TRP A 133 -50.03 -14.67 8.02
N GLN A 134 -49.74 -13.46 7.51
CA GLN A 134 -50.65 -12.31 7.57
C GLN A 134 -52.01 -12.62 6.92
N VAL A 135 -52.01 -13.23 5.73
CA VAL A 135 -53.25 -13.63 5.03
C VAL A 135 -54.02 -14.68 5.83
N PHE A 136 -53.34 -15.69 6.37
CA PHE A 136 -53.99 -16.72 7.20
C PHE A 136 -54.59 -16.13 8.48
N TYR A 137 -53.85 -15.27 9.16
CA TYR A 137 -54.31 -14.57 10.36
C TYR A 137 -55.56 -13.73 10.07
N LEU A 138 -55.55 -12.92 9.02
CA LEU A 138 -56.71 -12.12 8.61
C LEU A 138 -57.91 -13.00 8.26
N ARG A 139 -57.72 -14.09 7.50
CA ARG A 139 -58.80 -15.03 7.20
C ARG A 139 -59.38 -15.67 8.46
N ARG A 140 -58.54 -16.10 9.40
CA ARG A 140 -58.98 -16.67 10.69
C ARG A 140 -59.72 -15.64 11.53
N PHE A 141 -59.24 -14.40 11.56
CA PHE A 141 -59.86 -13.30 12.27
C PHE A 141 -61.27 -12.98 11.73
N PHE A 142 -61.44 -12.88 10.41
CA PHE A 142 -62.74 -12.63 9.80
C PHE A 142 -63.74 -13.78 10.00
N LYS A 143 -63.28 -15.04 9.92
CA LYS A 143 -64.12 -16.21 10.24
C LYS A 143 -64.58 -16.21 11.70
N ALA A 144 -63.68 -15.91 12.64
CA ALA A 144 -64.01 -15.85 14.06
C ALA A 144 -65.04 -14.75 14.40
N LYS A 145 -65.06 -13.66 13.62
CA LYS A 145 -66.00 -12.54 13.77
C LYS A 145 -67.29 -12.69 12.93
N LYS A 146 -67.50 -13.81 12.22
CA LYS A 146 -68.66 -14.08 11.35
C LYS A 146 -68.92 -13.01 10.28
N LEU A 147 -67.88 -12.35 9.79
CA LEU A 147 -68.00 -11.30 8.76
C LEU A 147 -68.00 -11.87 7.33
N ILE A 148 -67.49 -13.09 7.15
CA ILE A 148 -67.42 -13.82 5.88
C ILE A 148 -67.58 -15.31 6.21
N GLU A 149 -68.45 -16.03 5.50
CA GLU A 149 -68.71 -17.48 5.66
C GLU A 149 -67.55 -18.34 5.12
#